data_AF-A0A9R0Z6E0-F1
#
_entry.id   AF-A0A9R0Z6E0-F1
#
_cell.length_a   1.000
_cell.length_b   1.000
_cell.length_c   1.000
_cell.angle_alpha   90.00
_cell.angle_beta   90.00
_cell.angle_gamma   90.00
#
_symmetry.space_group_name_H-M   'P 1'
#
loop_
_entity.id
_entity.type
_entity.pdbx_description
1 polymer ?
#
loop_
_entity_poly.entity_id
_entity_poly.type
_entity_poly.pdbx_seq_one_letter_code
_entity_poly.pdbx_strand_id
1 'polypeptide(L)'
;MLLAVRAITYLYDAMPCAADTVVRHRLLPVLCSRLLAIEYLDVAEQCLQAFEKISLRQPAQCLQAGMITVVLVYMDFVSASIQRVVVSAVANACKKVPADCSQFVMDSVPMLCNLLQSEEKMVLLPTNLTELACIRHVHSALLKAKERLTMQTRRSSVMDLHGSVIEGCLVSRFSPITAGSDC
;
A
#
# COMPACT_ATOMS: atom_id res chain seq x y z
N MET A 1 -12.19 -2.73 -21.41
CA MET A 1 -11.25 -2.67 -20.27
C MET A 1 -11.36 -3.90 -19.39
N LEU A 2 -12.54 -4.19 -18.82
CA LEU A 2 -12.75 -5.31 -17.89
C LEU A 2 -12.16 -6.66 -18.34
N LEU A 3 -12.45 -7.08 -19.58
CA LEU A 3 -11.93 -8.34 -20.14
C LEU A 3 -10.40 -8.37 -20.23
N ALA A 4 -9.78 -7.23 -20.55
CA ALA A 4 -8.33 -7.13 -20.66
C ALA A 4 -7.67 -7.27 -19.28
N VAL A 5 -8.19 -6.58 -18.25
CA VAL A 5 -7.68 -6.69 -16.88
C VAL A 5 -7.88 -8.11 -16.34
N ARG A 6 -9.03 -8.74 -16.61
CA ARG A 6 -9.27 -10.17 -16.28
C ARG A 6 -8.26 -11.09 -16.93
N ALA A 7 -8.03 -10.94 -18.24
CA ALA A 7 -7.06 -11.75 -18.97
C ALA A 7 -5.65 -11.60 -18.38
N ILE A 8 -5.28 -10.38 -17.98
CA ILE A 8 -4.02 -10.12 -17.28
C ILE A 8 -3.99 -10.84 -15.94
N THR A 9 -5.03 -10.69 -15.10
CA THR A 9 -5.11 -11.38 -13.80
C THR A 9 -4.93 -12.89 -13.95
N TYR A 10 -5.60 -13.51 -14.94
CA TYR A 10 -5.46 -14.94 -15.22
C TYR A 10 -4.07 -15.31 -15.78
N LEU A 11 -3.45 -14.44 -16.58
CA LEU A 11 -2.07 -14.63 -17.03
C LEU A 11 -1.10 -14.68 -15.84
N TYR A 12 -1.29 -13.83 -14.83
CA TYR A 12 -0.47 -13.86 -13.61
C TYR A 12 -0.67 -15.12 -12.78
N ASP A 13 -1.88 -15.70 -12.79
CA ASP A 13 -2.16 -16.98 -12.12
C ASP A 13 -1.50 -18.16 -12.85
N ALA A 14 -1.67 -18.21 -14.17
CA ALA A 14 -1.15 -19.31 -14.98
C ALA A 14 0.37 -19.23 -15.16
N MET A 15 0.92 -18.02 -15.26
CA MET A 15 2.32 -17.74 -15.55
C MET A 15 2.86 -16.59 -14.70
N PRO A 16 3.20 -16.84 -13.41
CA PRO A 16 3.69 -15.78 -12.52
C PRO A 16 4.98 -15.10 -13.00
N CYS A 17 5.80 -15.78 -13.80
CA CYS A 17 7.02 -15.25 -14.42
C CYS A 17 6.74 -14.25 -15.56
N ALA A 18 5.50 -14.15 -16.06
CA ALA A 18 5.12 -13.11 -17.02
C ALA A 18 5.10 -11.70 -16.39
N ALA A 19 5.18 -11.61 -15.06
CA ALA A 19 5.16 -10.37 -14.31
C ALA A 19 6.15 -9.31 -14.80
N ASP A 20 7.39 -9.72 -15.06
CA ASP A 20 8.45 -8.82 -15.54
C ASP A 20 8.11 -8.26 -16.93
N THR A 21 7.57 -9.10 -17.81
CA THR A 21 7.21 -8.70 -19.18
C THR A 21 6.06 -7.71 -19.17
N VAL A 22 5.01 -7.99 -18.40
CA VAL A 22 3.83 -7.12 -18.35
C VAL A 22 4.16 -5.76 -17.73
N VAL A 23 5.00 -5.71 -16.69
CA VAL A 23 5.47 -4.45 -16.12
C VAL A 23 6.36 -3.67 -17.09
N ARG A 24 7.24 -4.34 -17.85
CA ARG A 24 8.04 -3.71 -18.92
C ARG A 24 7.16 -3.02 -19.97
N HIS A 25 5.98 -3.57 -20.25
CA HIS A 25 5.00 -2.98 -21.18
C HIS A 25 4.08 -1.92 -20.55
N ARG A 26 4.51 -1.28 -19.44
CA ARG A 26 3.83 -0.11 -18.82
C ARG A 26 2.40 -0.39 -18.35
N LEU A 27 2.09 -1.62 -17.95
CA LEU A 27 0.76 -1.95 -17.42
C LEU A 27 0.42 -1.10 -16.18
N LEU A 28 1.35 -0.94 -15.23
CA LEU A 28 1.08 -0.30 -13.95
C LEU A 28 0.59 1.16 -14.09
N PRO A 29 1.28 2.05 -14.86
CA PRO A 29 0.74 3.38 -15.14
C PRO A 29 -0.65 3.36 -15.79
N VAL A 30 -0.92 2.41 -16.70
CA VAL A 30 -2.23 2.27 -17.33
C VAL A 30 -3.28 1.93 -16.27
N LEU A 31 -3.06 0.93 -15.42
CA LEU A 31 -3.99 0.57 -14.35
C LEU A 31 -4.23 1.74 -13.37
N CYS A 32 -3.17 2.45 -12.97
CA CYS A 32 -3.30 3.63 -12.10
C CYS A 32 -4.14 4.73 -12.77
N SER A 33 -3.85 5.07 -14.03
CA SER A 33 -4.61 6.09 -14.78
C SER A 33 -6.08 5.71 -14.95
N ARG A 34 -6.37 4.41 -15.07
CA ARG A 34 -7.73 3.91 -15.20
C ARG A 34 -8.47 3.98 -13.88
N LEU A 35 -7.88 3.55 -12.77
CA LEU A 35 -8.48 3.78 -11.45
C LEU A 35 -8.74 5.26 -11.20
N LEU A 36 -7.94 6.21 -11.69
CA LEU A 36 -8.26 7.63 -11.52
C LEU A 36 -9.41 8.16 -12.40
N ALA A 37 -9.84 7.39 -13.41
CA ALA A 37 -10.82 7.82 -14.42
C ALA A 37 -12.01 6.84 -14.56
N ILE A 38 -12.16 5.86 -13.67
CA ILE A 38 -13.18 4.81 -13.78
C ILE A 38 -14.54 5.30 -13.26
N GLU A 39 -15.58 5.12 -14.09
CA GLU A 39 -16.98 5.39 -13.77
C GLU A 39 -17.73 4.15 -13.23
N TYR A 40 -17.18 2.95 -13.44
CA TYR A 40 -17.81 1.67 -13.10
C TYR A 40 -17.03 0.89 -12.04
N LEU A 41 -17.68 0.64 -10.90
CA LEU A 41 -17.06 0.02 -9.72
C LEU A 41 -16.51 -1.40 -10.01
N ASP A 42 -17.19 -2.20 -10.82
CA ASP A 42 -16.77 -3.56 -11.20
C ASP A 42 -15.40 -3.59 -11.91
N VAL A 43 -15.11 -2.59 -12.74
CA VAL A 43 -13.80 -2.43 -13.39
C VAL A 43 -12.74 -2.04 -12.35
N ALA A 44 -13.09 -1.20 -11.38
CA ALA A 44 -12.18 -0.83 -10.30
C ALA A 44 -11.82 -2.07 -9.45
N GLU A 45 -12.80 -2.85 -9.03
CA GLU A 45 -12.59 -4.08 -8.26
C GLU A 45 -11.64 -5.05 -8.99
N GLN A 46 -11.85 -5.24 -10.30
CA GLN A 46 -10.97 -6.08 -11.11
C GLN A 46 -9.54 -5.52 -11.22
N CYS A 47 -9.37 -4.20 -11.30
CA CYS A 47 -8.05 -3.57 -11.27
C CYS A 47 -7.34 -3.77 -9.93
N LEU A 48 -8.08 -3.66 -8.81
CA LEU A 48 -7.55 -3.90 -7.47
C LEU A 48 -7.07 -5.35 -7.31
N GLN A 49 -7.82 -6.32 -7.83
CA GLN A 49 -7.39 -7.73 -7.87
C GLN A 49 -6.12 -7.93 -8.70
N ALA A 50 -5.99 -7.25 -9.84
CA ALA A 50 -4.75 -7.29 -10.61
C ALA A 50 -3.56 -6.71 -9.81
N PHE A 51 -3.75 -5.58 -9.13
CA PHE A 51 -2.70 -4.96 -8.32
C PHE A 51 -2.22 -5.85 -7.18
N GLU A 52 -3.10 -6.56 -6.49
CA GLU A 52 -2.71 -7.53 -5.47
C GLU A 52 -1.72 -8.56 -6.04
N LYS A 53 -2.04 -9.17 -7.19
CA LYS A 53 -1.18 -10.18 -7.81
C LYS A 53 0.15 -9.61 -8.29
N ILE A 54 0.13 -8.42 -8.89
CA ILE A 54 1.35 -7.77 -9.38
C ILE A 54 2.26 -7.39 -8.22
N SER A 55 1.70 -6.83 -7.14
CA SER A 55 2.43 -6.36 -5.96
C SER A 55 3.21 -7.47 -5.25
N LEU A 56 2.75 -8.73 -5.33
CA LEU A 56 3.48 -9.89 -4.77
C LEU A 56 4.84 -10.11 -5.44
N ARG A 57 4.98 -9.75 -6.71
CA ARG A 57 6.17 -10.01 -7.52
C ARG A 57 6.97 -8.76 -7.82
N GLN A 58 6.29 -7.64 -8.04
CA GLN A 58 6.85 -6.38 -8.52
C GLN A 58 6.54 -5.22 -7.55
N PRO A 59 6.87 -5.36 -6.24
CA PRO A 59 6.50 -4.35 -5.24
C PRO A 59 7.16 -3.00 -5.50
N ALA A 60 8.40 -2.98 -6.00
CA ALA A 60 9.13 -1.75 -6.29
C ALA A 60 8.47 -0.93 -7.40
N GLN A 61 8.11 -1.59 -8.50
CA GLN A 61 7.48 -0.94 -9.65
C GLN A 61 6.06 -0.48 -9.32
N CYS A 62 5.36 -1.26 -8.49
CA CYS A 62 4.08 -0.87 -7.91
C CYS A 62 4.18 0.43 -7.08
N LEU A 63 5.19 0.56 -6.21
CA LEU A 63 5.44 1.79 -5.46
C LEU A 63 5.75 2.97 -6.39
N GLN A 64 6.65 2.78 -7.36
CA GLN A 64 7.03 3.81 -8.34
C GLN A 64 5.85 4.29 -9.19
N ALA A 65 4.85 3.43 -9.43
CA ALA A 65 3.64 3.79 -10.15
C ALA A 65 2.63 4.58 -9.30
N GLY A 66 2.92 4.86 -8.02
CA GLY A 66 2.00 5.55 -7.11
C GLY A 66 0.80 4.70 -6.68
N MET A 67 0.91 3.37 -6.79
CA MET A 67 -0.21 2.45 -6.57
C MET A 67 -0.86 2.63 -5.19
N ILE A 68 -0.09 2.83 -4.11
CA ILE A 68 -0.62 2.89 -2.74
C ILE A 68 -1.72 3.95 -2.62
N THR A 69 -1.46 5.17 -3.08
CA THR A 69 -2.44 6.25 -3.08
C THR A 69 -3.69 5.87 -3.87
N VAL A 70 -3.49 5.36 -5.09
CA VAL A 70 -4.59 5.04 -6.01
C VAL A 70 -5.51 3.95 -5.45
N VAL A 71 -4.95 2.87 -4.91
CA VAL A 71 -5.76 1.75 -4.39
C VAL A 71 -6.46 2.11 -3.08
N LEU A 72 -5.86 2.93 -2.23
CA LEU A 72 -6.46 3.34 -0.95
C LEU A 72 -7.59 4.37 -1.10
N VAL A 73 -7.61 5.16 -2.17
CA VAL A 73 -8.75 6.05 -2.49
C VAL A 73 -10.04 5.24 -2.69
N TYR A 74 -9.94 4.03 -3.22
CA TYR A 74 -11.10 3.17 -3.47
C TYR A 74 -11.62 2.44 -2.23
N MET A 75 -10.87 2.49 -1.12
CA MET A 75 -11.09 1.59 0.02
C MET A 75 -12.48 1.73 0.64
N ASP A 76 -13.05 2.93 0.70
CA ASP A 76 -14.35 3.19 1.30
C ASP A 76 -15.54 2.93 0.36
N PHE A 77 -15.27 2.67 -0.92
CA PHE A 77 -16.30 2.49 -1.96
C PHE A 77 -16.51 1.03 -2.37
N VAL A 78 -15.54 0.16 -2.05
CA VAL A 78 -15.56 -1.25 -2.46
C VAL A 78 -16.12 -2.16 -1.38
N SER A 79 -16.57 -3.34 -1.78
CA SER A 79 -17.04 -4.37 -0.86
C SER A 79 -15.94 -4.87 0.09
N ALA A 80 -16.34 -5.39 1.26
CA ALA A 80 -15.41 -5.92 2.26
C ALA A 80 -14.44 -7.00 1.70
N SER A 81 -14.87 -7.79 0.72
CA SER A 81 -13.99 -8.77 0.05
C SER A 81 -12.88 -8.10 -0.75
N ILE A 82 -13.17 -6.97 -1.41
CA ILE A 82 -12.19 -6.21 -2.18
C ILE A 82 -11.34 -5.31 -1.30
N GLN A 83 -11.86 -4.80 -0.18
CA GLN A 83 -11.04 -4.12 0.83
C GLN A 83 -9.86 -5.00 1.28
N ARG A 84 -10.07 -6.31 1.45
CA ARG A 84 -8.98 -7.27 1.75
C ARG A 84 -7.91 -7.33 0.67
N VAL A 85 -8.34 -7.32 -0.59
CA VAL A 85 -7.46 -7.29 -1.77
C VAL A 85 -6.62 -6.01 -1.77
N VAL A 86 -7.21 -4.86 -1.44
CA VAL A 86 -6.51 -3.58 -1.31
C VAL A 86 -5.45 -3.64 -0.20
N VAL A 87 -5.81 -4.12 0.99
CA VAL A 87 -4.86 -4.22 2.11
C VAL A 87 -3.72 -5.18 1.78
N SER A 88 -4.03 -6.32 1.17
CA SER A 88 -3.03 -7.30 0.70
C SER A 88 -2.06 -6.65 -0.29
N ALA A 89 -2.57 -5.92 -1.28
CA ALA A 89 -1.74 -5.22 -2.27
C ALA A 89 -0.78 -4.20 -1.61
N VAL A 90 -1.28 -3.42 -0.65
CA VAL A 90 -0.46 -2.46 0.12
C VAL A 90 0.58 -3.17 0.98
N ALA A 91 0.20 -4.24 1.68
CA ALA A 91 1.11 -5.02 2.52
C ALA A 91 2.24 -5.66 1.69
N ASN A 92 1.94 -6.13 0.48
CA ASN A 92 2.92 -6.70 -0.44
C ASN A 92 3.91 -5.64 -0.92
N ALA A 93 3.42 -4.46 -1.30
CA ALA A 93 4.26 -3.33 -1.69
C ALA A 93 5.20 -2.88 -0.56
N CYS A 94 4.71 -2.88 0.68
CA CYS A 94 5.49 -2.45 1.85
C CYS A 94 6.43 -3.53 2.42
N LYS A 95 6.35 -4.79 1.96
CA LYS A 95 7.11 -5.92 2.54
C LYS A 95 8.62 -5.72 2.50
N LYS A 96 9.15 -5.23 1.38
CA LYS A 96 10.59 -4.99 1.20
C LYS A 96 10.80 -3.79 0.30
N VAL A 97 10.57 -2.60 0.86
CA VAL A 97 10.73 -1.33 0.16
C VAL A 97 12.21 -1.10 -0.17
N PRO A 98 12.58 -1.00 -1.46
CA PRO A 98 13.91 -0.58 -1.87
C PRO A 98 14.21 0.86 -1.46
N ALA A 99 15.50 1.18 -1.38
CA ALA A 99 15.98 2.48 -0.98
C ALA A 99 15.38 3.62 -1.84
N ASP A 100 15.58 3.48 -3.13
CA ASP A 100 15.11 4.28 -4.26
C ASP A 100 13.57 4.43 -4.32
N CYS A 101 12.81 3.58 -3.62
CA CYS A 101 11.34 3.66 -3.61
C CYS A 101 10.76 4.34 -2.35
N SER A 102 11.60 4.79 -1.42
CA SER A 102 11.11 5.29 -0.11
C SER A 102 10.33 6.61 -0.22
N GLN A 103 10.62 7.44 -1.23
CA GLN A 103 9.86 8.67 -1.48
C GLN A 103 8.38 8.37 -1.80
N PHE A 104 8.09 7.32 -2.58
CA PHE A 104 6.71 6.97 -2.91
C PHE A 104 5.89 6.52 -1.68
N VAL A 105 6.56 5.91 -0.70
CA VAL A 105 5.95 5.61 0.61
C VAL A 105 5.70 6.90 1.37
N MET A 106 6.65 7.83 1.36
CA MET A 106 6.52 9.15 2.01
C MET A 106 5.32 9.94 1.47
N ASP A 107 5.10 9.91 0.17
CA ASP A 107 3.99 10.62 -0.49
C ASP A 107 2.62 10.02 -0.10
N SER A 108 2.61 8.76 0.34
CA SER A 108 1.40 8.01 0.70
C SER A 108 1.17 7.91 2.22
N VAL A 109 1.99 8.57 3.05
CA VAL A 109 1.95 8.48 4.52
C VAL A 109 0.56 8.75 5.11
N PRO A 110 -0.17 9.81 4.72
CA PRO A 110 -1.48 10.09 5.32
C PRO A 110 -2.46 8.94 5.10
N MET A 111 -2.49 8.38 3.88
CA MET A 111 -3.38 7.27 3.52
C MET A 111 -3.00 5.99 4.25
N LEU A 112 -1.70 5.71 4.37
CA LEU A 112 -1.19 4.56 5.14
C LEU A 112 -1.52 4.68 6.62
N CYS A 113 -1.40 5.88 7.19
CA CYS A 113 -1.73 6.12 8.59
C CYS A 113 -3.23 6.02 8.85
N ASN A 114 -4.07 6.53 7.96
CA ASN A 114 -5.52 6.35 8.03
C ASN A 114 -5.90 4.86 7.95
N LEU A 115 -5.27 4.12 7.05
CA LEU A 115 -5.45 2.67 6.95
C LEU A 115 -5.08 1.99 8.27
N LEU A 116 -3.95 2.36 8.87
CA LEU A 116 -3.53 1.80 10.15
C LEU A 116 -4.53 2.18 11.26
N GLN A 117 -4.96 3.42 11.38
CA GLN A 117 -5.84 3.84 12.46
C GLN A 117 -7.27 3.27 12.36
N SER A 118 -7.66 2.78 11.19
CA SER A 118 -9.00 2.24 10.96
C SER A 118 -9.14 0.82 11.52
N GLU A 119 -9.85 0.67 12.64
CA GLU A 119 -10.13 -0.65 13.24
C GLU A 119 -10.94 -1.56 12.31
N GLU A 120 -12.01 -1.03 11.69
CA GLU A 120 -12.86 -1.76 10.75
C GLU A 120 -12.06 -2.33 9.57
N LYS A 121 -11.19 -1.52 8.97
CA LYS A 121 -10.36 -1.91 7.82
C LYS A 121 -9.31 -2.96 8.17
N MET A 122 -8.90 -3.01 9.45
CA MET A 122 -7.89 -3.92 9.94
C MET A 122 -8.46 -5.27 10.37
N VAL A 123 -9.67 -5.29 10.93
CA VAL A 123 -10.42 -6.52 11.27
C VAL A 123 -10.78 -7.34 10.03
N LEU A 124 -10.88 -6.71 8.85
CA LEU A 124 -11.20 -7.39 7.60
C LEU A 124 -10.08 -8.31 7.09
N LEU A 125 -8.86 -8.21 7.64
CA LEU A 125 -7.76 -9.07 7.25
C LEU A 125 -8.10 -10.54 7.53
N PRO A 126 -7.93 -11.44 6.53
CA PRO A 126 -8.20 -12.85 6.74
C PRO A 126 -7.33 -13.41 7.87
N THR A 127 -7.84 -14.42 8.58
CA THR A 127 -7.32 -15.05 9.82
C THR A 127 -5.96 -15.74 9.70
N ASN A 128 -5.16 -15.41 8.70
CA ASN A 128 -3.88 -15.99 8.38
C ASN A 128 -2.77 -14.93 8.36
N LEU A 129 -2.18 -14.58 9.51
CA LEU A 129 -0.91 -13.82 9.61
C LEU A 129 -0.84 -12.46 8.89
N THR A 130 -1.89 -12.03 8.18
CA THR A 130 -1.87 -10.91 7.22
C THR A 130 -2.12 -9.59 7.90
N GLU A 131 -2.95 -9.51 8.94
CA GLU A 131 -3.13 -8.28 9.73
C GLU A 131 -1.81 -7.83 10.35
N LEU A 132 -1.19 -8.70 11.15
CA LEU A 132 0.11 -8.44 11.75
C LEU A 132 1.20 -8.25 10.67
N ALA A 133 1.14 -8.96 9.54
CA ALA A 133 2.10 -8.74 8.46
C ALA A 133 1.91 -7.37 7.78
N CYS A 134 0.69 -6.93 7.50
CA CYS A 134 0.39 -5.63 6.93
C CYS A 134 0.87 -4.53 7.87
N ILE A 135 0.47 -4.61 9.14
CA ILE A 135 0.90 -3.71 10.20
C ILE A 135 2.44 -3.66 10.25
N ARG A 136 3.13 -4.80 10.33
CA ARG A 136 4.60 -4.85 10.37
C ARG A 136 5.25 -4.30 9.10
N HIS A 137 4.75 -4.65 7.93
CA HIS A 137 5.33 -4.22 6.66
C HIS A 137 5.17 -2.71 6.47
N VAL A 138 3.96 -2.18 6.67
CA VAL A 138 3.69 -0.74 6.59
C VAL A 138 4.49 0.01 7.65
N HIS A 139 4.52 -0.46 8.89
CA HIS A 139 5.34 0.12 9.96
C HIS A 139 6.83 0.17 9.58
N SER A 140 7.38 -0.95 9.09
CA SER A 140 8.78 -1.03 8.67
C SER A 140 9.09 -0.12 7.48
N ALA A 141 8.13 0.07 6.58
CA ALA A 141 8.24 0.97 5.44
C ALA A 141 8.25 2.43 5.91
N LEU A 142 7.35 2.81 6.82
CA LEU A 142 7.28 4.15 7.41
C LEU A 142 8.54 4.50 8.21
N LEU A 143 9.08 3.56 8.99
CA LEU A 143 10.35 3.78 9.72
C LEU A 143 11.52 4.03 8.77
N LYS A 144 11.69 3.19 7.75
CA LYS A 144 12.76 3.37 6.75
C LYS A 144 12.61 4.69 5.99
N ALA A 145 11.37 5.11 5.74
CA ALA A 145 11.08 6.35 5.07
C ALA A 145 11.39 7.56 5.98
N LYS A 146 11.07 7.47 7.28
CA LYS A 146 11.46 8.46 8.31
C LYS A 146 12.97 8.59 8.46
N GLU A 147 13.71 7.48 8.53
CA GLU A 147 15.18 7.50 8.61
C GLU A 147 15.84 8.22 7.42
N ARG A 148 15.21 8.18 6.25
CA ARG A 148 15.71 8.89 5.06
C ARG A 148 15.42 10.37 5.09
N LEU A 149 14.21 10.74 5.53
CA LEU A 149 13.90 12.14 5.80
C LEU A 149 14.90 12.74 6.78
N THR A 150 15.17 12.09 7.91
CA THR A 150 16.11 12.64 8.90
C THR A 150 17.54 12.79 8.35
N MET A 151 17.97 11.91 7.45
CA MET A 151 19.24 12.04 6.72
C MET A 151 19.22 13.17 5.67
N GLN A 152 18.09 13.45 5.03
CA GLN A 152 17.93 14.55 4.07
C GLN A 152 17.74 15.91 4.75
N THR A 153 16.99 16.00 5.84
CA THR A 153 16.71 17.23 6.58
C THR A 153 17.93 17.76 7.33
N ARG A 154 18.90 16.89 7.69
CA ARG A 154 20.23 17.37 8.14
C ARG A 154 20.96 18.24 7.10
N ARG A 155 20.52 18.26 5.84
CA ARG A 155 21.03 19.14 4.77
C ARG A 155 20.15 20.34 4.44
N SER A 156 18.92 20.44 4.95
CA SER A 156 17.98 21.52 4.60
C SER A 156 17.11 21.90 5.80
N SER A 157 17.18 23.16 6.24
CA SER A 157 16.62 23.71 7.50
C SER A 157 15.07 23.86 7.50
N VAL A 158 14.33 22.94 6.90
CA VAL A 158 12.86 23.06 6.70
C VAL A 158 12.10 22.07 7.58
N MET A 159 11.01 22.55 8.20
CA MET A 159 10.14 21.81 9.12
C MET A 159 9.58 20.50 8.49
N ASP A 160 9.91 19.36 9.10
CA ASP A 160 9.47 18.02 8.68
C ASP A 160 8.04 17.70 9.14
N LEU A 161 7.04 18.25 8.42
CA LEU A 161 5.62 17.93 8.66
C LEU A 161 5.35 16.42 8.54
N HIS A 162 5.96 15.76 7.54
CA HIS A 162 5.83 14.31 7.35
C HIS A 162 6.45 13.51 8.50
N GLY A 163 7.56 13.97 9.08
CA GLY A 163 8.18 13.32 10.23
C GLY A 163 7.27 13.29 11.46
N SER A 164 6.60 14.42 11.73
CA SER A 164 5.63 14.53 12.82
C SER A 164 4.39 13.65 12.63
N VAL A 165 3.88 13.54 11.39
CA VAL A 165 2.72 12.68 11.07
C VAL A 165 3.08 11.21 11.25
N ILE A 166 4.25 10.78 10.77
CA ILE A 166 4.72 9.40 10.97
C ILE A 166 4.86 9.11 12.46
N GLU A 167 5.45 10.01 13.23
CA GLU A 167 5.65 9.81 14.66
C GLU A 167 4.33 9.69 15.42
N GLY A 168 3.37 10.59 15.17
CA GLY A 168 2.03 10.49 15.77
C GLY A 168 1.32 9.19 15.43
N CYS A 169 1.43 8.73 14.19
CA CYS A 169 0.85 7.49 13.69
C CYS A 169 1.49 6.23 14.28
N LEU A 170 2.82 6.22 14.44
CA LEU A 170 3.55 5.14 15.10
C LEU A 170 3.23 5.09 16.59
N VAL A 171 3.21 6.24 17.27
CA VAL A 171 2.86 6.33 18.69
C VAL A 171 1.41 5.92 18.92
N SER A 172 0.45 6.44 18.16
CA SER A 172 -0.98 6.17 18.39
C SER A 172 -1.37 4.69 18.31
N ARG A 173 -0.63 3.90 17.52
CA ARG A 173 -0.99 2.50 17.25
C ARG A 173 -0.03 1.46 17.81
N PHE A 174 1.22 1.84 18.11
CA PHE A 174 2.27 0.91 18.55
C PHE A 174 2.88 1.27 19.91
N SER A 175 2.36 2.28 20.60
CA SER A 175 2.71 2.49 22.00
C SER A 175 2.47 1.20 22.78
N PRO A 176 3.45 0.71 23.56
CA PRO A 176 3.14 -0.34 24.52
C PRO A 176 2.08 0.23 25.47
N ILE A 177 1.07 -0.58 25.78
CA ILE A 177 0.16 -0.32 26.88
C ILE A 177 1.04 -0.32 28.15
N THR A 178 1.58 0.85 28.51
CA THR A 178 2.22 1.10 29.81
C THR A 178 1.45 2.23 30.48
N ALA A 179 0.35 1.87 31.13
CA ALA A 179 -0.18 2.50 32.35
C ALA A 179 -1.58 1.94 32.60
N GLY A 180 -1.63 0.90 33.43
CA GLY A 180 -2.86 0.26 33.91
C GLY A 180 -2.56 -0.70 35.05
N SER A 181 -1.61 -0.37 35.92
CA SER A 181 -1.68 -0.79 37.32
C SER A 181 -1.95 0.48 38.14
N ASP A 182 -2.81 0.29 39.15
CA ASP A 182 -3.13 1.20 40.26
C ASP A 182 -4.32 2.16 40.03
N CYS A 183 -5.53 1.60 40.09
CA CYS A 183 -6.41 1.66 41.28
C CYS A 183 -7.58 0.68 41.15
#